data_AF-A0A5B7JAQ3-F1
#
_entry.id   AF-A0A5B7JAQ3-F1
#
_cell.length_a   1.000
_cell.length_b   1.000
_cell.length_c   1.000
_cell.angle_alpha   90.00
_cell.angle_beta   90.00
_cell.angle_gamma   90.00
#
_symmetry.space_group_name_H-M   'P 1'
#
loop_
_entity.id
_entity.type
_entity.pdbx_description
1 polymer ?
#
loop_
_entity_poly.entity_id
_entity_poly.type
_entity_poly.pdbx_seq_one_letter_code
_entity_poly.pdbx_strand_id
1 'polypeptide(L)' 'MHWINAVLLLPQELFVESLVGEAYQYTRKAGRKTVSRRDVDNSVEAIDALAFLDGALDWS' A
#
# COMPACT_ATOMS: atom_id res chain seq x y z
N MET A 1 5.86 7.04 -26.88
CA MET A 1 5.59 7.68 -25.57
C MET A 1 4.45 7.03 -24.80
N HIS A 2 3.33 6.61 -25.42
CA HIS A 2 2.23 5.97 -24.68
C HIS A 2 2.60 4.61 -24.03
N TRP A 3 3.47 3.83 -24.66
CA TRP A 3 3.94 2.54 -24.14
C TRP A 3 4.80 2.66 -22.88
N ILE A 4 5.54 3.78 -22.71
CA ILE A 4 6.37 4.00 -21.52
C ILE A 4 5.48 4.18 -20.31
N ASN A 5 4.39 4.95 -20.43
CA ASN A 5 3.41 5.11 -19.35
C ASN A 5 2.77 3.77 -18.99
N ALA A 6 2.43 2.96 -20.00
CA ALA A 6 1.81 1.66 -19.77
C ALA A 6 2.74 0.66 -19.04
N VAL A 7 4.04 0.69 -19.34
CA VAL A 7 5.00 -0.28 -18.80
C VAL A 7 5.60 0.18 -17.47
N LEU A 8 5.84 1.48 -17.30
CA LEU A 8 6.55 1.99 -16.12
C LEU A 8 5.62 2.61 -15.08
N LEU A 9 4.59 3.36 -15.51
CA LEU A 9 3.77 4.17 -14.60
C LEU A 9 2.53 3.43 -14.13
N LEU A 10 1.81 2.74 -15.02
CA LEU A 10 0.57 2.03 -14.67
C LEU A 10 0.77 0.99 -13.55
N PRO A 11 1.82 0.15 -13.55
CA PRO A 11 2.01 -0.81 -12.46
C PRO A 11 2.23 -0.12 -11.10
N GLN A 12 2.88 1.04 -11.08
CA GLN A 12 3.14 1.80 -9.87
C GLN A 12 1.85 2.43 -9.32
N GLU A 13 1.02 3.00 -10.20
CA GLU A 13 -0.28 3.56 -9.82
C GLU A 13 -1.22 2.46 -9.29
N LEU A 14 -1.31 1.32 -9.98
CA LEU A 14 -2.10 0.17 -9.54
C LEU A 14 -1.59 -0.41 -8.21
N PHE A 15 -0.26 -0.41 -8.00
CA PHE A 15 0.33 -0.85 -6.75
C PHE A 15 -0.07 0.07 -5.58
N VAL A 16 0.01 1.39 -5.76
CA VAL A 16 -0.39 2.35 -4.72
C VAL A 16 -1.88 2.24 -4.42
N GLU A 17 -2.73 2.12 -5.45
CA GLU A 17 -4.17 1.93 -5.28
C GLU A 17 -4.48 0.64 -4.50
N SER A 18 -3.83 -0.47 -4.87
CA SER A 18 -3.98 -1.75 -4.18
C SER A 18 -3.53 -1.65 -2.71
N LEU A 19 -2.38 -1.05 -2.43
CA LEU A 19 -1.85 -0.89 -1.07
C LEU A 19 -2.79 -0.06 -0.19
N VAL A 20 -3.28 1.06 -0.72
CA VAL A 20 -4.23 1.93 0.00
C VAL A 20 -5.55 1.20 0.24
N GLY A 21 -6.03 0.42 -0.73
CA GLY A 21 -7.23 -0.40 -0.59
C GLY A 21 -7.15 -1.38 0.58
N GLU A 22 -6.01 -2.05 0.74
CA GLU A 22 -5.74 -2.99 1.84
C GLU A 22 -5.59 -2.28 3.19
N ALA A 23 -4.77 -1.23 3.26
CA ALA A 23 -4.60 -0.44 4.48
C ALA A 23 -5.94 0.20 4.95
N TYR A 24 -6.78 0.62 4.01
CA TYR A 24 -8.09 1.18 4.33
C TYR A 24 -9.05 0.15 4.94
N GLN A 25 -8.87 -1.16 4.71
CA GLN A 25 -9.65 -2.18 5.41
C GLN A 25 -9.43 -2.10 6.93
N TYR A 26 -8.19 -1.92 7.37
CA TYR A 26 -7.85 -1.75 8.79
C TYR A 26 -8.39 -0.43 9.34
N THR A 27 -8.26 0.65 8.57
CA THR A 27 -8.82 1.97 8.90
C THR A 27 -10.33 1.87 9.17
N ARG A 28 -11.06 1.23 8.25
CA ARG A 28 -12.51 1.04 8.33
C ARG A 28 -12.91 0.13 9.47
N LYS A 29 -12.19 -0.98 9.70
CA LYS A 29 -12.41 -1.88 10.85
C LYS A 29 -12.26 -1.15 12.19
N ALA A 30 -11.37 -0.16 12.26
CA ALA A 30 -11.17 0.69 13.43
C ALA A 30 -12.18 1.86 13.54
N GLY A 31 -13.18 1.96 12.65
CA GLY A 31 -14.17 3.04 12.65
C GLY A 31 -13.62 4.41 12.25
N ARG A 32 -12.42 4.47 11.67
CA ARG A 32 -11.76 5.71 11.24
C ARG A 32 -12.02 5.98 9.75
N LYS A 33 -11.73 7.21 9.33
CA LYS A 33 -11.79 7.64 7.92
C LYS A 33 -10.45 8.13 7.36
N THR A 34 -9.42 8.16 8.20
CA THR A 34 -8.07 8.60 7.85
C THR A 34 -7.13 7.42 8.02
N VAL A 35 -6.42 7.06 6.95
CA VAL A 35 -5.41 5.99 6.97
C VAL A 35 -4.24 6.44 7.82
N SER A 36 -3.85 5.62 8.79
CA SER A 36 -2.65 5.83 9.61
C SER A 36 -1.51 4.94 9.14
N ARG A 37 -0.27 5.27 9.53
CA ARG A 37 0.90 4.42 9.26
C ARG A 37 0.67 2.98 9.74
N ARG A 38 0.12 2.82 10.95
CA ARG A 38 -0.16 1.50 11.52
C ARG A 38 -1.14 0.68 10.67
N ASP A 39 -2.05 1.32 9.94
CA ASP A 39 -2.95 0.61 9.03
C ASP A 39 -2.17 0.03 7.83
N VAL A 40 -1.14 0.74 7.35
CA VAL A 40 -0.21 0.26 6.32
C VAL A 40 0.65 -0.87 6.86
N ASP A 41 1.24 -0.71 8.04
CA ASP A 41 2.06 -1.75 8.70
C ASP A 41 1.27 -3.05 8.85
N ASN A 42 0.02 -2.98 9.35
CA ASN A 42 -0.86 -4.14 9.47
C ASN A 42 -1.15 -4.82 8.11
N SER A 43 -1.26 -4.06 7.01
CA SER A 43 -1.41 -4.66 5.68
C SER A 43 -0.15 -5.33 5.18
N VAL A 44 1.04 -4.76 5.46
CA VAL A 44 2.33 -5.38 5.11
C VAL A 44 2.53 -6.69 5.87
N GLU A 45 2.23 -6.73 7.17
CA GLU A 45 2.33 -7.93 8.00
C GLU A 45 1.36 -9.05 7.57
N ALA A 46 0.19 -8.69 7.02
CA ALA A 46 -0.87 -9.66 6.72
C ALA A 46 -0.87 -10.20 5.29
N ILE A 47 -0.11 -9.58 4.37
CA ILE A 47 -0.16 -9.89 2.93
C ILE A 47 1.25 -10.24 2.46
N ASP A 48 1.49 -11.52 2.15
CA ASP A 48 2.81 -12.02 1.70
C ASP A 48 3.35 -11.24 0.49
N ALA A 49 2.48 -10.83 -0.43
CA ALA A 49 2.86 -10.05 -1.61
C ALA A 49 3.42 -8.65 -1.27
N LEU A 50 3.17 -8.15 -0.06
CA LEU A 50 3.68 -6.87 0.46
C LEU A 50 4.93 -7.03 1.33
N ALA A 51 5.42 -8.25 1.59
CA ALA A 51 6.54 -8.51 2.49
C ALA A 51 7.84 -7.78 2.07
N PHE A 52 8.00 -7.42 0.80
CA PHE A 52 9.14 -6.62 0.32
C PHE A 52 9.16 -5.18 0.86
N LEU A 53 8.07 -4.71 1.47
CA LEU A 53 7.96 -3.42 2.14
C LEU A 53 8.34 -3.48 3.63
N ASP A 54 8.58 -4.67 4.17
CA ASP A 54 8.93 -4.82 5.59
C ASP A 54 10.27 -4.11 5.88
N GLY A 55 10.30 -3.31 6.96
CA GLY A 55 11.41 -2.41 7.29
C GLY A 55 11.65 -1.24 6.33
N ALA A 56 11.03 -1.21 5.13
CA ALA A 56 11.20 -0.13 4.17
C ALA A 56 10.59 1.19 4.64
N LEU A 57 9.70 1.15 5.64
CA LEU A 57 9.09 2.33 6.21
C LEU A 57 9.86 2.88 7.42
N ASP A 58 10.85 2.16 7.94
CA ASP A 58 11.58 2.51 9.15
C ASP A 58 12.78 3.43 8.83
N TRP A 59 12.49 4.71 8.62
CA TRP A 59 13.48 5.75 8.29
C TRP A 59 14.02 6.50 9.52
N SER A 60 14.04 5.87 10.70
CA SER A 60 14.53 6.46 11.96
C SER A 60 16.02 6.21 12.19
#